data_AF-A0A4D4LH33-F1
#
_entry.id   AF-A0A4D4LH33-F1
#
_cell.length_a   1.000
_cell.length_b   1.000
_cell.length_c   1.000
_cell.angle_alpha   90.00
_cell.angle_beta   90.00
_cell.angle_gamma   90.00
#
_symmetry.space_group_name_H-M   'P 1'
#
loop_
_entity.id
_entity.type
_entity.pdbx_description
1 polymer ?
#
loop_
_entity_poly.entity_id
_entity_poly.type
_entity_poly.pdbx_seq_one_letter_code
_entity_poly.pdbx_strand_id
1 'polypeptide(L)' 'MELIGTPDHVAERMGEVMEEVGGDGFMLTTPVLRMNRRWIAEVTDGLVPALQRRGLTRSAYTPGNTLRQNLAEF' A
#
# COMPACT_ATOMS: atom_id res chain seq x y z
N MET A 1 -5.97 14.41 -0.85
CA MET A 1 -4.63 13.91 -1.20
C MET A 1 -4.68 13.41 -2.64
N GLU A 2 -3.83 13.94 -3.52
CA GLU A 2 -3.69 13.40 -4.87
C GLU A 2 -2.61 12.34 -4.88
N LEU A 3 -3.00 11.08 -5.12
CA LEU A 3 -2.09 9.95 -5.33
C LEU A 3 -2.09 9.61 -6.83
N ILE A 4 -1.54 10.51 -7.64
CA ILE A 4 -1.55 10.40 -9.10
C ILE A 4 -0.12 10.61 -9.60
N GLY A 5 0.40 9.64 -10.34
CA GLY A 5 1.74 9.72 -10.92
C GLY A 5 2.41 8.37 -11.07
N THR A 6 3.74 8.40 -11.09
CA THR A 6 4.56 7.18 -11.11
C THR A 6 4.45 6.44 -9.77
N PRO A 7 4.73 5.12 -9.74
CA PRO A 7 4.76 4.36 -8.49
C PRO A 7 5.66 4.97 -7.41
N ASP A 8 6.84 5.48 -7.78
CA ASP A 8 7.77 6.09 -6.82
C ASP A 8 7.25 7.40 -6.24
N HIS A 9 6.55 8.22 -7.04
CA HIS A 9 5.90 9.45 -6.57
C HIS A 9 4.73 9.13 -5.64
N VAL A 10 3.88 8.17 -6.01
CA VAL A 10 2.75 7.77 -5.16
C VAL A 10 3.24 7.17 -3.83
N ALA A 11 4.27 6.33 -3.85
CA ALA A 11 4.85 5.74 -2.65
C ALA A 11 5.45 6.79 -1.71
N GLU A 12 6.13 7.81 -2.27
CA GLU A 12 6.61 8.97 -1.51
C GLU A 12 5.47 9.67 -0.78
N ARG A 13 4.43 10.03 -1.54
CA ARG A 13 3.31 10.80 -0.99
C ARG A 13 2.54 10.01 0.06
N MET A 14 2.38 8.71 -0.12
CA MET A 14 1.77 7.83 0.88
C MET A 14 2.58 7.80 2.18
N GLY A 15 3.92 7.80 2.11
CA GLY A 15 4.80 7.88 3.28
C GLY A 15 4.63 9.20 4.02
N GLU A 16 4.76 10.33 3.32
CA GLU A 16 4.58 11.67 3.89
C GLU A 16 3.22 11.82 4.61
N VAL A 17 2.14 11.32 4.00
CA VAL A 17 0.80 11.39 4.59
C VAL A 17 0.70 10.52 5.84
N MET A 18 1.35 9.35 5.86
CA MET A 18 1.35 8.50 7.06
C MET A 18 2.13 9.15 8.21
N GLU A 19 3.23 9.84 7.90
CA GLU A 19 4.01 10.58 8.90
C GLU A 19 3.24 11.79 9.45
N GLU A 20 2.50 12.50 8.60
CA GLU A 20 1.77 13.72 8.99
C GLU A 20 0.44 13.42 9.71
N VAL A 21 -0.34 12.48 9.18
CA VAL A 21 -1.72 12.21 9.63
C VAL A 21 -1.77 11.05 10.62
N GLY A 22 -0.80 10.13 10.55
CA GLY A 22 -0.84 8.85 11.25
C GLY A 22 -1.83 7.85 10.63
N GLY A 23 -1.95 6.70 11.27
CA GLY A 23 -2.82 5.59 10.85
C GLY A 23 -2.05 4.30 10.59
N ASP A 24 -2.77 3.21 10.34
CA ASP A 24 -2.20 1.86 10.20
C ASP A 24 -2.22 1.34 8.76
N GLY A 25 -2.64 2.17 7.81
CA GLY A 25 -2.69 1.81 6.39
C GLY A 25 -3.70 2.59 5.56
N PHE A 26 -3.84 2.16 4.31
CA PHE A 26 -4.77 2.76 3.34
C PHE A 26 -5.83 1.76 2.92
N MET A 27 -7.06 2.25 2.79
CA MET A 27 -8.11 1.52 2.07
C MET A 27 -7.97 1.83 0.57
N LEU A 28 -7.58 0.83 -0.22
CA LEU A 28 -7.52 0.99 -1.66
C LEU A 28 -8.91 0.82 -2.27
N THR A 29 -9.33 1.79 -3.08
CA THR A 29 -10.66 1.84 -3.70
C THR A 29 -10.57 2.44 -5.10
N THR A 30 -11.51 2.08 -5.96
CA THR A 30 -11.72 2.70 -7.28
C THR A 30 -13.10 3.36 -7.33
N PRO A 31 -13.33 4.32 -8.24
CA PRO A 31 -14.68 4.83 -8.48
C PRO A 31 -15.66 3.66 -8.69
N VAL A 32 -16.74 3.64 -7.90
CA VAL A 32 -17.77 2.59 -7.90
C VAL A 32 -17.25 1.19 -7.49
N LEU A 33 -16.13 1.09 -6.77
CA LEU A 33 -15.53 -0.17 -6.28
C LEU A 33 -15.26 -1.20 -7.38
N ARG A 34 -15.06 -0.75 -8.61
CA ARG A 34 -14.75 -1.59 -9.78
C ARG A 34 -13.26 -1.96 -9.76
N MET A 35 -12.83 -2.71 -8.75
CA MET A 35 -11.49 -3.31 -8.74
C MET A 35 -11.47 -4.41 -9.80
N ASN A 36 -10.65 -4.24 -10.83
CA ASN A 36 -10.46 -5.23 -11.87
C ASN A 36 -9.01 -5.74 -11.85
N ARG A 37 -8.75 -6.82 -12.60
CA ARG A 37 -7.44 -7.47 -12.66
C ARG A 37 -6.31 -6.52 -13.08
N ARG A 38 -6.59 -5.59 -13.99
CA ARG A 38 -5.60 -4.60 -14.46
C ARG A 38 -5.21 -3.66 -13.34
N TRP A 39 -6.20 -3.10 -12.64
CA TRP A 39 -5.94 -2.20 -11.51
C TRP A 39 -5.17 -2.92 -10.39
N ILE A 40 -5.51 -4.18 -10.10
CA ILE A 40 -4.74 -4.99 -9.13
C ILE A 40 -3.27 -5.11 -9.58
N ALA A 41 -3.02 -5.44 -10.85
CA ALA A 41 -1.66 -5.56 -11.38
C ALA A 41 -0.88 -4.22 -11.32
N GLU A 42 -1.52 -3.09 -11.61
CA GLU A 42 -0.89 -1.76 -11.50
C GLU A 42 -0.44 -1.48 -10.05
N VAL A 43 -1.22 -1.90 -9.05
CA VAL A 43 -0.85 -1.79 -7.64
C VAL A 43 0.25 -2.79 -7.27
N THR A 44 0.09 -4.08 -7.58
CA THR A 44 1.02 -5.13 -7.13
C THR A 44 2.36 -5.10 -7.83
N ASP A 45 2.39 -4.73 -9.12
CA ASP A 45 3.60 -4.79 -9.94
C ASP A 45 4.29 -3.42 -10.02
N GLY A 46 3.52 -2.34 -9.83
CA GLY A 46 4.03 -0.97 -9.80
C GLY A 46 4.26 -0.45 -8.38
N LEU A 47 3.16 -0.21 -7.65
CA LEU A 47 3.20 0.51 -6.37
C LEU A 47 3.82 -0.29 -5.22
N VAL A 48 3.47 -1.56 -5.07
CA VAL A 48 3.96 -2.40 -3.95
C VAL A 48 5.50 -2.47 -3.92
N PRO A 49 6.21 -2.74 -5.03
CA PRO A 49 7.67 -2.71 -5.04
C PRO A 49 8.26 -1.36 -4.64
N ALA A 50 7.63 -0.24 -5.04
CA ALA A 50 8.06 1.10 -4.66
C ALA A 50 7.92 1.34 -3.15
N LEU A 51 6.79 0.94 -2.56
CA LEU A 51 6.57 0.99 -1.12
C LEU A 51 7.57 0.10 -0.36
N GLN A 52 7.85 -1.10 -0.85
CA GLN A 52 8.81 -2.04 -0.23
C GLN A 52 10.23 -1.50 -0.23
N ARG A 53 10.71 -0.89 -1.33
CA ARG A 53 12.02 -0.24 -1.39
C ARG A 53 12.19 0.87 -0.34
N ARG A 54 11.08 1.53 0.01
CA ARG A 54 11.02 2.59 1.03
C ARG A 54 10.77 2.05 2.45
N GLY A 55 10.56 0.75 2.62
CA GLY A 55 10.21 0.16 3.92
C GLY A 55 8.79 0.47 4.40
N LEU A 56 7.92 0.96 3.51
CA LEU A 56 6.56 1.39 3.84
C LEU A 56 5.53 0.26 3.82
N THR A 57 5.92 -0.95 3.41
CA THR A 57 5.07 -2.14 3.48
C THR A 57 5.92 -3.40 3.56
N ARG A 58 5.32 -4.47 4.10
CA ARG A 58 5.97 -5.77 4.25
C ARG A 58 6.42 -6.36 2.91
N SER A 59 7.55 -7.06 2.92
CA SER A 59 8.05 -7.83 1.77
C SER A 59 7.57 -9.29 1.76
N ALA A 60 7.17 -9.82 2.92
CA ALA A 60 6.66 -11.17 3.08
C ALA A 60 5.68 -11.23 4.26
N TYR A 61 4.90 -12.32 4.34
CA TYR A 61 4.11 -12.65 5.53
C TYR A 61 4.85 -13.65 6.40
N THR A 62 4.71 -13.53 7.72
CA THR A 62 5.19 -14.52 8.68
C THR A 62 4.39 -15.82 8.55
N PRO A 63 5.03 -16.98 8.26
CA PRO A 63 4.32 -18.25 8.12
C PRO A 63 3.54 -18.63 9.37
N GLY A 64 2.28 -19.02 9.20
CA GLY A 64 1.41 -19.45 10.31
C GLY A 64 0.68 -18.31 11.04
N ASN A 65 0.93 -17.04 10.69
CA ASN A 65 0.18 -15.93 11.28
C ASN A 65 -1.30 -15.94 10.86
N THR A 66 -2.16 -15.60 11.81
CA THR A 66 -3.55 -15.20 11.58
C THR A 66 -3.62 -13.75 11.08
N LEU A 67 -4.79 -13.36 10.55
CA LEU A 67 -5.03 -11.96 10.16
C LEU A 67 -4.80 -10.97 11.31
N ARG A 68 -5.25 -11.30 12.52
CA ARG A 68 -5.06 -10.45 13.71
C ARG A 68 -3.57 -10.19 13.98
N GLN A 69 -2.73 -11.22 13.85
CA GLN A 69 -1.30 -11.09 14.07
C GLN A 69 -0.64 -10.21 12.99
N ASN A 70 -1.01 -10.40 11.72
CA ASN A 70 -0.48 -9.57 10.62
C ASN A 70 -0.83 -8.08 10.73
N LEU A 71 -1.95 -7.75 11.38
CA LEU A 71 -2.37 -6.37 11.62
C LEU A 71 -1.63 -5.72 12.80
N ALA A 72 -1.04 -6.51 13.71
CA ALA A 72 -0.30 -6.02 14.87
C ALA A 72 1.22 -5.89 14.61
N GLU A 73 1.68 -6.17 13.39
CA GLU A 73 3.09 -6.06 12.99
C GLU A 73 3.51 -4.63 12.57
N PHE A 74 2.59 -3.66 12.58
CA PHE A 74 2.77 -2.28 12.11
C PHE A 74 2.68 -1.27 13.27
#